data_AF-A0A1V4XKC6-F1
#
_entry.id   AF-A0A1V4XKC6-F1
#
_cell.length_a   1.000
_cell.length_b   1.000
_cell.length_c   1.000
_cell.angle_alpha   90.00
_cell.angle_beta   90.00
_cell.angle_gamma   90.00
#
_symmetry.space_group_name_H-M   'P 1'
#
loop_
_entity.id
_entity.type
_entity.pdbx_description
1 polymer ?
#
loop_
_entity_poly.entity_id
_entity_poly.type
_entity_poly.pdbx_seq_one_letter_code
_entity_poly.pdbx_strand_id
1 'polypeptide(L)'
;MKKSPLRNERGFTLIEIIAVLVILGILAAVAIPKYIDMRQEAVKKAVKGLEAELNARERLTLAKWKLDSAKDQSTHYDSPDYYVGKDFKPVAGSGGTIGTIAAPTDSWTYESMTVTCTRATTKEADGTDSVNAPDNWTCTAS
;
A
#
# COMPACT_ATOMS: atom_id res chain seq x y z
N MET A 1 17.52 44.40 -55.24
CA MET A 1 16.47 43.54 -54.63
C MET A 1 17.15 42.24 -54.19
N LYS A 2 17.37 42.05 -52.88
CA LYS A 2 18.14 40.93 -52.32
C LYS A 2 17.20 39.72 -52.19
N LYS A 3 17.33 38.72 -53.06
CA LYS A 3 16.54 37.48 -52.99
C LYS A 3 17.05 36.65 -51.81
N SER A 4 16.25 36.52 -50.76
CA SER A 4 16.49 35.59 -49.66
C SER A 4 16.29 34.15 -50.15
N PRO A 5 17.23 33.21 -49.89
CA PRO A 5 17.03 31.81 -50.25
C PRO A 5 15.95 31.21 -49.34
N LEU A 6 14.91 30.61 -49.95
CA LEU A 6 13.92 29.81 -49.23
C LEU A 6 14.65 28.62 -48.60
N ARG A 7 14.61 28.52 -47.26
CA ARG A 7 15.16 27.38 -46.53
C ARG A 7 14.42 26.12 -46.99
N ASN A 8 15.20 25.14 -47.47
CA ASN A 8 14.70 23.83 -47.84
C ASN A 8 14.48 23.01 -46.55
N GLU A 9 13.35 23.24 -45.89
CA GLU A 9 12.92 22.46 -44.73
C GLU A 9 12.60 21.03 -45.24
N ARG A 10 13.54 20.09 -45.09
CA ARG A 10 13.33 18.68 -45.46
C ARG A 10 12.31 18.10 -44.48
N GLY A 11 11.10 17.80 -44.96
CA GLY A 11 10.08 17.11 -44.17
C GLY A 11 10.51 15.67 -43.84
N PHE A 12 9.97 15.14 -42.74
CA PHE A 12 10.12 13.72 -42.40
C PHE A 12 9.46 12.84 -43.46
N THR A 13 10.11 11.73 -43.78
CA THR A 13 9.57 10.76 -44.74
C THR A 13 8.49 9.88 -44.08
N LEU A 14 7.51 9.45 -44.87
CA LEU A 14 6.45 8.55 -44.37
C LEU A 14 7.05 7.23 -43.84
N ILE A 15 8.12 6.75 -44.48
CA ILE A 15 8.82 5.54 -44.05
C ILE A 15 9.55 5.71 -42.71
N GLU A 16 10.10 6.89 -42.41
CA GLU A 16 10.70 7.19 -41.11
C GLU A 16 9.68 7.10 -39.98
N ILE A 17 8.49 7.67 -40.19
CA ILE A 17 7.42 7.61 -39.20
C ILE A 17 6.96 6.16 -38.98
N ILE A 18 6.81 5.37 -40.05
CA ILE A 18 6.45 3.95 -39.93
C ILE A 18 7.53 3.17 -39.16
N ALA A 19 8.81 3.34 -39.51
CA ALA A 19 9.90 2.63 -38.85
C ALA A 19 9.95 2.93 -37.34
N VAL A 20 9.74 4.19 -36.95
CA VAL A 20 9.68 4.60 -35.54
C VAL A 20 8.48 3.97 -34.82
N LEU A 21 7.30 3.98 -35.43
CA LEU A 21 6.10 3.37 -34.83
C LEU A 21 6.27 1.86 -34.63
N VAL A 22 6.92 1.17 -35.58
CA VAL A 22 7.22 -0.27 -35.45
C VAL A 22 8.16 -0.53 -34.26
N ILE A 23 9.23 0.26 -34.13
CA ILE A 23 10.17 0.12 -33.01
C ILE A 23 9.46 0.40 -31.67
N LEU A 24 8.69 1.49 -31.58
CA LEU A 24 7.92 1.83 -30.37
C LEU A 24 6.87 0.75 -30.04
N GLY A 25 6.24 0.14 -31.05
CA GLY A 25 5.30 -0.95 -30.87
C GLY A 25 5.94 -2.19 -30.24
N ILE A 26 7.13 -2.59 -30.71
CA ILE A 26 7.87 -3.74 -30.15
C ILE A 26 8.31 -3.44 -28.70
N LEU A 27 8.84 -2.23 -28.45
CA LEU A 27 9.25 -1.82 -27.11
C LEU A 27 8.07 -1.80 -26.14
N ALA A 28 6.92 -1.26 -26.56
CA ALA A 28 5.71 -1.22 -25.75
C ALA A 28 5.20 -2.63 -25.40
N ALA A 29 5.21 -3.55 -26.37
CA ALA A 29 4.75 -4.93 -26.17
C ALA A 29 5.53 -5.66 -25.06
N VAL A 30 6.84 -5.41 -24.92
CA VAL A 30 7.68 -6.03 -23.89
C VAL A 30 7.68 -5.22 -22.58
N ALA A 31 7.65 -3.89 -22.66
CA ALA A 31 7.79 -3.03 -21.48
C ALA A 31 6.51 -2.96 -20.64
N ILE A 32 5.33 -2.96 -21.26
CA ILE A 32 4.05 -2.77 -20.55
C ILE A 32 3.77 -3.91 -19.54
N PRO A 33 3.86 -5.20 -19.91
CA PRO A 33 3.60 -6.28 -18.95
C PRO A 33 4.55 -6.22 -17.75
N LYS A 34 5.84 -6.03 -18.02
CA LYS A 34 6.87 -5.90 -16.98
C LYS A 34 6.60 -4.72 -16.04
N TYR A 35 6.15 -3.59 -16.59
CA TYR A 35 5.80 -2.42 -15.78
C TYR A 35 4.62 -2.69 -14.84
N ILE A 36 3.59 -3.43 -15.31
CA ILE A 36 2.45 -3.82 -14.49
C ILE A 36 2.89 -4.76 -13.35
N ASP A 37 3.72 -5.76 -13.65
CA ASP A 37 4.23 -6.69 -12.65
C ASP A 37 5.06 -5.95 -11.58
N MET A 38 5.97 -5.06 -11.99
CA MET A 38 6.77 -4.24 -11.07
C MET A 38 5.91 -3.35 -10.18
N ARG A 39 4.80 -2.80 -10.71
CA ARG A 39 3.84 -2.01 -9.94
C ARG A 39 3.13 -2.86 -8.89
N GLN A 40 2.68 -4.06 -9.24
CA GLN A 40 2.05 -4.99 -8.29
C GLN A 40 3.03 -5.43 -7.18
N GLU A 41 4.29 -5.73 -7.53
CA GLU A 41 5.32 -6.05 -6.54
C GLU A 41 5.61 -4.87 -5.60
N ALA A 42 5.65 -3.65 -6.13
CA ALA A 42 5.85 -2.45 -5.32
C ALA A 42 4.71 -2.28 -4.30
N VAL A 43 3.47 -2.50 -4.71
CA VAL A 43 2.31 -2.49 -3.81
C VAL A 43 2.44 -3.55 -2.71
N LYS A 44 2.77 -4.80 -3.08
CA LYS A 44 2.98 -5.87 -2.08
C LYS A 44 4.07 -5.52 -1.06
N LYS A 45 5.17 -4.91 -1.51
CA LYS A 45 6.25 -4.45 -0.62
C LYS A 45 5.81 -3.31 0.28
N ALA A 46 5.05 -2.34 -0.23
CA ALA A 46 4.49 -1.26 0.57
C ALA A 46 3.55 -1.79 1.67
N VAL A 47 2.70 -2.76 1.34
CA VAL A 47 1.80 -3.41 2.32
C VAL A 47 2.58 -4.20 3.38
N LYS A 48 3.70 -4.83 3.01
CA LYS A 48 4.59 -5.44 4.01
C LYS A 48 5.28 -4.42 4.90
N GLY A 49 5.61 -3.24 4.37
CA GLY A 49 6.07 -2.11 5.18
C GLY A 49 5.00 -1.63 6.16
N LEU A 50 3.75 -1.53 5.70
CA LEU A 50 2.60 -1.19 6.53
C LEU A 50 2.39 -2.20 7.67
N GLU A 51 2.47 -3.50 7.38
CA GLU A 51 2.38 -4.56 8.39
C GLU A 51 3.42 -4.37 9.51
N ALA A 52 4.67 -4.07 9.15
CA ALA A 52 5.72 -3.81 10.12
C ALA A 52 5.44 -2.55 10.96
N GLU A 53 4.92 -1.49 10.34
CA GLU A 53 4.51 -0.27 11.04
C GLU A 53 3.39 -0.51 12.04
N LEU A 54 2.33 -1.24 11.65
CA LEU A 54 1.23 -1.58 12.54
C LEU A 54 1.71 -2.39 13.74
N ASN A 55 2.54 -3.40 13.51
CA ASN A 55 3.16 -4.20 14.58
C ASN A 55 4.05 -3.36 15.51
N ALA A 56 4.76 -2.36 14.97
CA ALA A 56 5.55 -1.43 15.78
C ALA A 56 4.66 -0.52 16.63
N ARG A 57 3.54 -0.05 16.06
CA ARG A 57 2.55 0.77 16.79
C ARG A 57 1.89 -0.02 17.91
N GLU A 58 1.55 -1.29 17.71
CA GLU A 58 1.01 -2.16 18.78
C GLU A 58 1.97 -2.28 19.97
N ARG A 59 3.26 -2.50 19.70
CA ARG A 59 4.30 -2.53 20.75
C ARG A 59 4.36 -1.23 21.54
N LEU A 60 4.22 -0.09 20.86
CA LEU A 60 4.22 1.22 21.50
C LEU A 60 2.94 1.46 22.31
N THR A 61 1.77 1.01 21.83
CA THR A 61 0.51 1.09 22.57
C THR A 61 0.60 0.27 23.85
N LEU A 62 1.06 -0.97 23.77
CA LEU A 62 1.30 -1.80 24.95
C LEU A 62 2.28 -1.12 25.92
N ALA A 63 3.40 -0.60 25.42
CA ALA A 63 4.38 0.08 26.27
C ALA A 63 3.78 1.30 26.97
N LYS A 64 3.00 2.12 26.26
CA LYS A 64 2.29 3.27 26.85
C LYS A 64 1.30 2.83 27.91
N TRP A 65 0.53 1.80 27.63
CA TRP A 65 -0.41 1.24 28.59
C TRP A 65 0.30 0.74 29.84
N LYS A 66 1.47 0.08 29.70
CA LYS A 66 2.31 -0.35 30.83
C LYS A 66 2.90 0.77 31.67
N LEU A 67 3.09 1.95 31.08
CA LEU A 67 3.60 3.12 31.77
C LEU A 67 2.52 3.95 32.45
N ASP A 68 1.25 3.77 32.07
CA ASP A 68 0.14 4.51 32.65
C ASP A 68 -0.26 3.92 34.01
N SER A 69 0.07 4.65 35.09
CA SER A 69 -0.24 4.26 36.47
C SER A 69 -1.73 4.26 36.79
N ALA A 70 -2.57 4.89 35.96
CA ALA A 70 -4.02 4.88 36.14
C ALA A 70 -4.69 3.65 35.50
N LYS A 71 -3.95 2.88 34.68
CA LYS A 71 -4.47 1.67 34.02
C LYS A 71 -4.14 0.42 34.82
N ASP A 72 -5.10 -0.51 34.88
CA ASP A 72 -4.93 -1.81 35.52
C ASP A 72 -4.05 -2.71 34.65
N GLN A 73 -2.83 -2.97 35.11
CA GLN A 73 -1.82 -3.76 34.38
C GLN A 73 -2.11 -5.27 34.30
N SER A 74 -3.24 -5.71 34.87
CA SER A 74 -3.69 -7.10 34.84
C SER A 74 -4.74 -7.40 33.76
N THR A 75 -5.24 -6.38 33.06
CA THR A 75 -6.22 -6.55 31.97
C THR A 75 -5.56 -6.39 30.60
N HIS A 76 -6.17 -6.90 29.53
CA HIS A 76 -5.67 -6.62 28.18
C HIS A 76 -5.81 -5.11 27.86
N TYR A 77 -4.90 -4.58 27.05
CA TYR A 77 -4.88 -3.16 26.70
C TYR A 77 -5.88 -2.85 25.59
N ASP A 78 -6.46 -1.64 25.62
CA ASP A 78 -7.28 -1.17 24.51
C ASP A 78 -6.37 -0.77 23.33
N SER A 79 -6.52 -1.47 22.22
CA SER A 79 -5.87 -1.10 20.97
C SER A 79 -6.60 0.08 20.31
N PRO A 80 -5.91 1.16 19.89
CA PRO A 80 -6.54 2.23 19.13
C PRO A 80 -6.76 1.83 17.67
N ASP A 81 -7.68 2.53 17.01
CA ASP A 81 -7.77 2.50 15.54
C ASP A 81 -6.53 3.19 14.94
N TYR A 82 -5.99 2.62 13.86
CA TYR A 82 -4.80 3.18 13.20
C TYR A 82 -5.15 3.86 11.89
N TYR A 83 -4.73 5.12 11.76
CA TYR A 83 -4.74 5.78 10.46
C TYR A 83 -3.48 5.40 9.66
N VAL A 84 -3.70 4.86 8.47
CA VAL A 84 -2.68 4.32 7.53
C VAL A 84 -2.58 5.15 6.24
N GLY A 85 -3.39 6.19 6.13
CA GLY A 85 -3.32 7.17 5.05
C GLY A 85 -4.51 7.14 4.09
N LYS A 86 -4.76 8.30 3.47
CA LYS A 86 -5.90 8.54 2.56
C LYS A 86 -5.91 7.68 1.29
N ASP A 87 -4.79 7.06 0.96
CA ASP A 87 -4.64 6.26 -0.26
C ASP A 87 -5.25 4.87 -0.10
N PHE A 88 -5.48 4.42 1.15
CA PHE A 88 -6.26 3.23 1.47
C PHE A 88 -7.75 3.59 1.46
N LYS A 89 -8.42 3.28 0.35
CA LYS A 89 -9.85 3.57 0.16
C LYS A 89 -10.70 2.39 0.60
N PRO A 90 -11.88 2.60 1.20
CA PRO A 90 -12.76 1.49 1.56
C PRO A 90 -13.14 0.68 0.31
N VAL A 91 -13.26 -0.64 0.47
CA VAL A 91 -13.83 -1.51 -0.57
C VAL A 91 -15.28 -1.09 -0.82
N ALA A 92 -15.72 -1.11 -2.08
CA ALA A 92 -17.07 -0.69 -2.45
C ALA A 92 -18.13 -1.50 -1.68
N GLY A 93 -19.01 -0.81 -0.95
CA GLY A 93 -20.06 -1.43 -0.13
C GLY A 93 -19.68 -1.64 1.35
N SER A 94 -18.42 -1.39 1.73
CA SER A 94 -17.98 -1.38 3.13
C SER A 94 -18.15 0.03 3.71
N GLY A 95 -18.89 0.18 4.81
CA GLY A 95 -19.07 1.46 5.52
C GLY A 95 -17.81 1.98 6.25
N GLY A 96 -16.62 1.56 5.82
CA GLY A 96 -15.35 1.85 6.48
C GLY A 96 -14.89 3.30 6.26
N THR A 97 -14.24 3.86 7.27
CA THR A 97 -13.61 5.19 7.18
C THR A 97 -12.35 5.10 6.33
N ILE A 98 -12.12 6.07 5.44
CA ILE A 98 -10.94 6.11 4.56
C ILE A 98 -9.67 6.08 5.42
N GLY A 99 -8.79 5.11 5.14
CA GLY A 99 -7.47 5.04 5.74
C GLY A 99 -7.45 4.72 7.23
N THR A 100 -8.58 4.34 7.84
CA THR A 100 -8.61 3.92 9.25
C THR A 100 -8.82 2.43 9.32
N ILE A 101 -7.88 1.75 9.98
CA ILE A 101 -7.94 0.33 10.32
C ILE A 101 -8.57 0.18 11.70
N ALA A 102 -9.73 -0.46 11.75
CA ALA A 102 -10.44 -0.94 12.93
C ALA A 102 -10.30 -2.46 13.06
N ALA A 103 -10.35 -2.96 14.30
CA ALA A 103 -10.22 -4.38 14.59
C ALA A 103 -11.54 -5.14 14.33
N PRO A 104 -11.50 -6.46 14.02
CA PRO A 104 -10.31 -7.33 13.94
C PRO A 104 -9.79 -7.56 12.51
N THR A 105 -10.57 -7.25 11.48
CA THR A 105 -10.16 -7.41 10.09
C THR A 105 -10.84 -6.37 9.25
N ASP A 106 -10.05 -5.68 8.46
CA ASP A 106 -10.53 -4.67 7.53
C ASP A 106 -9.83 -4.81 6.19
N SER A 107 -10.51 -4.32 5.16
CA SER A 107 -10.02 -4.36 3.78
C SER A 107 -10.22 -3.03 3.08
N TRP A 108 -9.21 -2.65 2.28
CA TRP A 108 -9.19 -1.45 1.47
C TRP A 108 -8.73 -1.75 0.06
N THR A 109 -8.96 -0.82 -0.84
CA THR A 109 -8.34 -0.79 -2.15
C THR A 109 -7.16 0.18 -2.14
N TYR A 110 -6.01 -0.29 -2.60
CA TYR A 110 -4.79 0.49 -2.82
C TYR A 110 -4.20 0.16 -4.19
N GLU A 111 -4.09 1.16 -5.07
CA GLU A 111 -3.49 1.01 -6.41
C GLU A 111 -4.05 -0.19 -7.21
N SER A 112 -5.39 -0.35 -7.18
CA SER A 112 -6.16 -1.43 -7.83
C SER A 112 -6.01 -2.84 -7.23
N MET A 113 -5.33 -2.99 -6.09
CA MET A 113 -5.29 -4.23 -5.32
C MET A 113 -6.17 -4.12 -4.06
N THR A 114 -6.70 -5.24 -3.60
CA THR A 114 -7.37 -5.33 -2.30
C THR A 114 -6.31 -5.64 -1.25
N VAL A 115 -6.21 -4.77 -0.25
CA VAL A 115 -5.35 -4.94 0.92
C VAL A 115 -6.22 -5.30 2.10
N THR A 116 -5.98 -6.47 2.68
CA THR A 116 -6.64 -6.94 3.89
C THR A 116 -5.62 -6.98 5.02
N CYS A 117 -5.95 -6.36 6.14
CA CYS A 117 -5.15 -6.45 7.36
C CYS A 117 -6.01 -7.06 8.47
N THR A 118 -5.46 -8.06 9.14
CA THR A 118 -6.08 -8.76 10.26
C THR A 118 -5.20 -8.61 11.49
N ARG A 119 -5.82 -8.23 12.61
CA ARG A 119 -5.16 -8.27 13.92
C ARG A 119 -5.49 -9.58 14.62
N ALA A 120 -4.46 -10.28 15.06
CA ALA A 120 -4.59 -11.41 15.96
C ALA A 120 -4.17 -10.97 17.37
N THR A 121 -5.04 -11.20 18.34
CA THR A 121 -4.66 -11.01 19.74
C THR A 121 -3.70 -12.10 20.16
N THR A 122 -2.62 -11.73 20.83
CA THR A 122 -1.71 -12.72 21.41
C THR A 122 -2.40 -13.32 22.63
N LYS A 123 -2.27 -14.64 22.83
CA LYS A 123 -2.92 -15.36 23.93
C LYS A 123 -1.88 -15.87 24.92
N GLU A 124 -2.20 -15.80 26.21
CA GLU A 124 -1.44 -16.47 27.26
C GLU A 124 -1.74 -17.98 27.28
N ALA A 125 -1.02 -18.74 28.10
CA ALA A 125 -1.18 -20.19 28.20
C ALA A 125 -2.58 -20.64 28.68
N ASP A 126 -3.32 -19.76 29.34
CA ASP A 126 -4.69 -19.99 29.81
C ASP A 126 -5.78 -19.61 28.79
N GLY A 127 -5.37 -19.11 27.60
CA GLY A 127 -6.28 -18.70 26.52
C GLY A 127 -6.84 -17.28 26.66
N THR A 128 -6.49 -16.55 27.72
CA THR A 128 -6.81 -15.12 27.85
C THR A 128 -5.95 -14.27 26.92
N ASP A 129 -6.41 -13.05 26.61
CA ASP A 129 -5.61 -12.11 25.84
C ASP A 129 -4.38 -11.67 26.62
N SER A 130 -3.24 -11.64 25.94
CA SER A 130 -1.96 -11.29 26.52
C SER A 130 -1.96 -9.85 27.02
N VAL A 131 -1.62 -9.71 28.30
CA VAL A 131 -1.31 -8.42 28.93
C VAL A 131 0.18 -8.10 28.82
N ASN A 132 0.98 -9.11 28.48
CA ASN A 132 2.43 -9.01 28.45
C ASN A 132 3.07 -8.97 27.07
N ALA A 133 2.35 -9.43 26.06
CA ALA A 133 2.77 -9.43 24.67
C ALA A 133 1.84 -8.55 23.83
N PRO A 134 2.37 -7.83 22.81
CA PRO A 134 1.54 -7.03 21.92
C PRO A 134 0.72 -7.93 20.99
N ASP A 135 -0.38 -7.40 20.49
CA ASP A 135 -1.09 -7.98 19.36
C ASP A 135 -0.22 -7.95 18.09
N ASN A 136 -0.52 -8.85 17.15
CA ASN A 136 0.13 -8.85 15.85
C ASN A 136 -0.85 -8.48 14.73
N TRP A 137 -0.33 -7.74 13.75
CA TRP A 137 -0.99 -7.45 12.50
C TRP A 137 -0.37 -8.27 11.40
N THR A 138 -1.23 -8.80 10.53
CA THR A 138 -0.84 -9.46 9.29
C THR A 138 -1.58 -8.79 8.14
N CYS A 139 -0.86 -8.38 7.10
CA CYS A 139 -1.46 -7.73 5.95
C CYS A 139 -1.12 -8.45 4.64
N THR A 140 -2.12 -8.55 3.77
CA THR A 140 -2.02 -9.20 2.46
C THR A 140 -2.59 -8.31 1.37
N ALA A 141 -1.90 -8.23 0.24
CA ALA A 141 -2.36 -7.51 -0.95
C ALA A 141 -2.62 -8.49 -2.09
N SER A 142 -3.85 -8.52 -2.59
CA SER A 142 -4.32 -9.40 -3.68
C SER A 142 -5.12 -8.64 -4.72
#